data_AF-A0A2K0T605-F1
#
_entry.id   AF-A0A2K0T605-F1
#
_cell.length_a   1.000
_cell.length_b   1.000
_cell.length_c   1.000
_cell.angle_alpha   90.00
_cell.angle_beta   90.00
_cell.angle_gamma   90.00
#
_symmetry.space_group_name_H-M   'P 1'
#
loop_
_entity.id
_entity.type
_entity.pdbx_description
1 polymer ?
#
loop_
_entity_poly.entity_id
_entity_poly.type
_entity_poly.pdbx_seq_one_letter_code
_entity_poly.pdbx_strand_id
1 'polypeptide(L)' 'MDTETRTTRFRIMRFYLDNGRPPTLEELTKSTDLAPETVWKSLKQLEDLHHLVLYKEGVPSPTPIAMIHPFSHL' A
#
# COMPACT_ATOMS: atom_id res chain seq x y z
N MET A 1 -11.97 -8.54 0.88
CA MET A 1 -11.37 -7.21 0.61
C MET A 1 -12.44 -6.30 0.03
N ASP A 2 -12.65 -5.11 0.59
CA ASP A 2 -13.57 -4.09 0.06
C ASP A 2 -12.98 -3.36 -1.17
N THR A 3 -13.77 -2.45 -1.75
CA THR A 3 -13.40 -1.72 -2.97
C THR A 3 -12.22 -0.77 -2.76
N GLU A 4 -12.13 -0.10 -1.60
CA GLU A 4 -11.05 0.84 -1.30
C GLU A 4 -9.73 0.09 -1.17
N THR A 5 -9.71 -0.98 -0.35
CA THR A 5 -8.53 -1.82 -0.14
C THR A 5 -8.03 -2.44 -1.45
N ARG A 6 -8.95 -2.92 -2.30
CA ARG A 6 -8.62 -3.45 -3.63
C ARG A 6 -8.06 -2.39 -4.57
N THR A 7 -8.60 -1.18 -4.52
CA THR A 7 -8.11 -0.04 -5.31
C THR A 7 -6.72 0.38 -4.86
N THR A 8 -6.49 0.49 -3.55
CA THR A 8 -5.17 0.76 -2.96
C THR A 8 -4.15 -0.29 -3.40
N ARG A 9 -4.49 -1.60 -3.32
CA ARG A 9 -3.61 -2.68 -3.79
C ARG A 9 -3.23 -2.53 -5.25
N PHE A 10 -4.20 -2.29 -6.13
CA PHE A 10 -3.94 -2.09 -7.55
C PHE A 10 -3.02 -0.87 -7.80
N ARG A 11 -3.28 0.26 -7.12
CA ARG A 11 -2.45 1.47 -7.25
C ARG A 11 -1.03 1.26 -6.78
N ILE A 12 -0.81 0.55 -5.67
CA ILE A 12 0.53 0.16 -5.20
C ILE A 12 1.28 -0.62 -6.29
N MET A 13 0.66 -1.66 -6.84
CA MET A 13 1.28 -2.49 -7.88
C MET A 13 1.61 -1.69 -9.13
N ARG A 14 0.65 -0.86 -9.59
CA ARG A 14 0.86 -0.02 -10.77
C ARG A 14 2.00 0.97 -10.55
N PHE A 15 2.03 1.63 -9.39
CA PHE A 15 3.09 2.56 -9.05
C PHE A 15 4.46 1.89 -9.03
N TYR A 16 4.55 0.70 -8.44
CA TYR A 16 5.80 -0.07 -8.40
C TYR A 16 6.28 -0.44 -9.79
N LEU A 17 5.39 -0.85 -10.69
CA LEU A 17 5.72 -1.16 -12.08
C LEU A 17 6.21 0.07 -12.85
N ASP A 18 5.60 1.24 -12.62
CA ASP A 18 5.94 2.47 -13.34
C ASP A 18 7.22 3.14 -12.79
N ASN A 19 7.55 2.96 -11.50
CA ASN A 19 8.62 3.72 -10.81
C ASN A 19 9.74 2.86 -10.21
N GLY A 20 9.59 1.54 -10.17
CA GLY A 20 10.59 0.62 -9.59
C GLY A 20 10.76 0.73 -8.06
N ARG A 21 9.80 1.35 -7.35
CA ARG A 21 9.83 1.53 -5.89
C ARG A 21 8.41 1.55 -5.29
N PRO A 22 8.24 1.28 -3.99
CA PRO A 22 6.96 1.51 -3.32
C PRO A 22 6.61 3.02 -3.31
N PRO A 23 5.30 3.34 -3.32
CA PRO A 23 4.83 4.72 -3.17
C PRO A 23 4.88 5.20 -1.72
N THR A 24 4.99 6.52 -1.52
CA THR A 24 4.73 7.16 -0.22
C THR A 24 3.23 7.15 0.09
N LEU A 25 2.86 7.45 1.34
CA LEU A 25 1.45 7.60 1.70
C LEU A 25 0.78 8.73 0.92
N GLU A 26 1.47 9.86 0.72
CA GLU A 26 0.96 11.01 -0.04
C GLU A 26 0.72 10.66 -1.52
N GLU A 27 1.65 9.94 -2.15
CA GLU A 27 1.51 9.48 -3.54
C GLU A 27 0.31 8.54 -3.68
N LEU A 28 0.09 7.66 -2.71
CA LEU A 28 -1.06 6.77 -2.70
C LEU A 28 -2.37 7.55 -2.58
N THR A 29 -2.49 8.43 -1.59
CA THR A 29 -3.66 9.31 -1.38
C THR A 29 -4.04 10.04 -2.67
N LYS A 30 -3.07 10.65 -3.36
CA LYS A 30 -3.30 11.31 -4.65
C LYS A 30 -3.74 10.35 -5.75
N SER A 31 -3.17 9.13 -5.81
CA SER A 31 -3.49 8.16 -6.86
C SER A 31 -4.84 7.46 -6.69
N THR A 32 -5.34 7.37 -5.46
CA THR A 32 -6.61 6.70 -5.13
C THR A 32 -7.77 7.67 -5.00
N ASP A 33 -7.51 8.98 -4.85
CA ASP A 33 -8.51 9.99 -4.48
C ASP A 33 -9.26 9.62 -3.17
N LEU A 34 -8.51 9.09 -2.21
CA LEU A 34 -9.01 8.68 -0.89
C LEU A 34 -8.33 9.52 0.18
N ALA A 35 -9.00 9.69 1.32
CA ALA A 35 -8.40 10.33 2.48
C ALA A 35 -7.19 9.52 3.02
N PRO A 36 -6.15 10.16 3.56
CA PRO A 36 -4.95 9.47 4.07
C PRO A 36 -5.26 8.39 5.11
N GLU A 37 -6.26 8.60 5.96
CA GLU A 37 -6.69 7.65 6.99
C GLU A 37 -7.28 6.39 6.36
N THR A 38 -8.06 6.55 5.29
CA THR A 38 -8.62 5.44 4.51
C THR A 38 -7.51 4.65 3.82
N VAL A 39 -6.54 5.33 3.21
CA VAL A 39 -5.38 4.65 2.60
C VAL A 39 -4.57 3.89 3.65
N TRP A 40 -4.34 4.47 4.81
CA TRP A 40 -3.62 3.81 5.90
C TRP A 40 -4.37 2.57 6.42
N LYS A 41 -5.69 2.66 6.59
CA LYS A 41 -6.53 1.52 6.95
C LYS A 41 -6.45 0.41 5.91
N SER A 42 -6.52 0.75 4.63
CA SER A 42 -6.34 -0.20 3.52
C SER A 42 -4.96 -0.87 3.57
N LEU A 43 -3.89 -0.11 3.83
CA LEU A 43 -2.53 -0.66 3.97
C LEU A 43 -2.44 -1.68 5.11
N LYS A 44 -3.05 -1.38 6.26
CA LYS A 44 -3.08 -2.31 7.40
C LYS A 44 -3.86 -3.58 7.07
N GLN A 45 -5.01 -3.44 6.42
CA GLN A 45 -5.79 -4.59 5.97
C GLN A 45 -5.04 -5.43 4.92
N LEU A 46 -4.26 -4.82 4.03
CA LEU A 46 -3.41 -5.56 3.08
C LEU A 46 -2.25 -6.28 3.76
N GLU A 47 -1.71 -5.74 4.84
CA GLU A 47 -0.72 -6.40 5.69
C GLU A 47 -1.32 -7.62 6.40
N ASP A 48 -2.50 -7.46 7.01
CA ASP A 48 -3.22 -8.54 7.69
C ASP A 48 -3.60 -9.69 6.73
N LEU A 49 -3.89 -9.36 5.47
CA LEU A 49 -4.16 -10.33 4.39
C LEU A 49 -2.88 -10.84 3.70
N HIS A 50 -1.70 -10.54 4.23
CA HIS A 50 -0.40 -10.98 3.68
C HIS A 50 -0.17 -10.59 2.20
N HIS A 51 -0.73 -9.47 1.74
CA HIS A 51 -0.48 -8.93 0.41
C HIS A 51 0.73 -8.01 0.35
N LEU A 52 1.15 -7.46 1.48
CA LEU A 52 2.34 -6.63 1.64
C LEU A 52 2.84 -6.71 3.08
N VAL A 53 4.01 -6.13 3.32
CA VAL A 53 4.58 -5.93 4.65
C VAL A 53 4.80 -4.44 4.84
N LEU A 54 4.33 -3.88 5.95
CA LEU A 54 4.62 -2.50 6.32
C LEU A 54 5.89 -2.45 7.17
N TYR A 55 6.56 -1.29 7.14
CA TYR A 55 7.57 -1.01 8.14
C TYR A 55 6.94 -0.94 9.53
N LYS A 56 7.68 -1.40 10.54
CA LYS A 56 7.30 -1.23 11.94
C LYS A 56 7.36 0.24 12.33
N GLU A 57 6.54 0.63 13.31
CA GLU A 57 6.60 1.98 13.87
C GLU A 57 8.02 2.31 14.37
N GLY A 58 8.45 3.56 14.13
CA GLY A 58 9.78 4.04 14.50
C GLY A 58 10.89 3.68 13.51
N VAL A 59 10.64 2.88 12.47
CA VAL A 59 11.63 2.65 11.41
C VAL A 59 11.67 3.87 10.47
N PRO A 60 12.84 4.53 10.29
CA PRO A 60 12.95 5.66 9.38
C PRO A 60 12.92 5.16 7.93
N SER A 61 11.77 5.33 7.28
CA SER A 61 11.58 5.00 5.86
C SER A 61 10.75 6.08 5.17
N PRO A 62 11.09 6.45 3.91
CA PRO A 62 10.31 7.40 3.13
C PRO A 62 8.96 6.82 2.66
N THR A 63 8.78 5.50 2.73
CA THR A 63 7.57 4.80 2.30
C THR A 63 7.06 3.87 3.41
N PRO A 64 5.74 3.65 3.52
CA PRO A 64 5.21 2.76 4.55
C PRO A 64 5.42 1.28 4.23
N ILE A 65 5.69 0.91 2.97
CA ILE A 65 5.72 -0.48 2.49
C ILE A 65 7.16 -0.98 2.44
N ALA A 66 7.45 -2.05 3.19
CA ALA A 66 8.74 -2.73 3.18
C ALA A 66 8.84 -3.79 2.07
N MET A 67 7.74 -4.49 1.77
CA MET A 67 7.67 -5.52 0.74
C MET A 67 6.26 -5.63 0.18
N ILE A 68 6.13 -5.96 -1.10
CA ILE A 68 4.85 -6.26 -1.76
C ILE A 68 4.87 -7.73 -2.18
N HIS A 69 3.76 -8.43 -1.97
CA HIS A 69 3.57 -9.81 -2.41
C HIS A 69 2.56 -9.84 -3.58
N PRO A 70 3.01 -9.59 -4.83
CA PRO A 70 2.12 -9.41 -5.97
C PRO A 70 1.27 -10.66 -6.30
N PHE A 71 1.76 -11.83 -5.93
CA PHE A 71 1.11 -13.13 -6.18
C PHE A 71 0.48 -13.75 -4.92
N SER A 72 0.39 -12.97 -3.83
CA SER A 72 -0.37 -13.40 -2.67
C SER A 72 -1.85 -13.54 -3.05
N HIS A 73 -2.38 -14.74 -2.82
CA HIS A 73 -3.75 -15.18 -3.12
C HIS A 73 -4.55 -15.41 -1.84
N LEU A 74 -3.98 -15.05 -0.69
CA LEU A 74 -4.58 -15.13 0.64
C LEU A 74 -5.49 -13.93 0.91
#